data_AF-A0A412G484-F1
#
_entry.id   AF-A0A412G484-F1
#
_cell.length_a   1.000
_cell.length_b   1.000
_cell.length_c   1.000
_cell.angle_alpha   90.00
_cell.angle_beta   90.00
_cell.angle_gamma   90.00
#
_symmetry.space_group_name_H-M   'P 1'
#
loop_
_entity.id
_entity.type
_entity.pdbx_description
1 polymer ?
#
loop_
_entity_poly.entity_id
_entity_poly.type
_entity_poly.pdbx_seq_one_letter_code
_entity_poly.pdbx_strand_id
1 'polypeptide(L)'
;MQLDLKYYREIWMGTVTYEEYPQLASLAEMIVESFAQAYLSDVDLVPLSELQGDYRKALCAEIDFLHTIGGVDAAFGGQNQTDLKTLKTENFEFSYSDRKQNESDFNGMPLSPIARSLTLSELRKQGYLSLKVNQCLRREC
;
A
#
# COMPACT_ATOMS: atom_id res chain seq x y z
N MET A 1 -1.10 14.54 0.96
CA MET A 1 -2.46 14.71 0.39
C MET A 1 -3.46 14.01 1.28
N GLN A 2 -4.21 14.75 2.08
CA GLN A 2 -5.25 14.13 2.91
C GLN A 2 -6.44 13.72 2.02
N LEU A 3 -6.69 12.41 1.91
CA LEU A 3 -7.83 11.89 1.17
C LEU A 3 -9.13 12.36 1.84
N ASP A 4 -10.01 13.00 1.07
CA ASP A 4 -11.31 13.42 1.58
C ASP A 4 -12.19 12.19 1.83
N LEU A 5 -12.74 12.10 3.04
CA LEU A 5 -13.70 11.07 3.44
C LEU A 5 -14.88 11.00 2.47
N LYS A 6 -15.29 12.15 1.92
CA LYS A 6 -16.35 12.21 0.91
C LYS A 6 -15.99 11.42 -0.35
N TYR A 7 -14.76 11.54 -0.83
CA TYR A 7 -14.28 10.77 -1.98
C TYR A 7 -14.29 9.28 -1.66
N TYR A 8 -13.80 8.89 -0.48
CA TYR A 8 -13.76 7.49 -0.08
C TYR A 8 -15.17 6.86 0.04
N ARG A 9 -16.15 7.57 0.60
CA ARG A 9 -17.52 7.05 0.77
C ARG A 9 -18.37 7.15 -0.49
N GLU A 10 -18.36 8.29 -1.17
CA GLU A 10 -19.33 8.57 -2.25
C GLU A 10 -18.82 8.21 -3.64
N ILE A 11 -17.50 8.16 -3.86
CA ILE A 11 -16.91 7.87 -5.18
C ILE A 11 -16.33 6.47 -5.18
N TRP A 12 -15.53 6.14 -4.16
CA TRP A 12 -14.92 4.82 -4.03
C TRP A 12 -15.87 3.76 -3.45
N MET A 13 -16.92 4.17 -2.73
CA MET A 13 -17.88 3.28 -2.07
C MET A 13 -17.25 2.38 -0.99
N GLY A 14 -16.29 2.93 -0.23
CA GLY A 14 -15.62 2.23 0.85
C GLY A 14 -16.53 1.91 2.05
N THR A 15 -16.21 0.84 2.76
CA THR A 15 -17.04 0.30 3.85
C THR A 15 -16.56 0.68 5.26
N VAL A 16 -15.34 1.21 5.40
CA VAL A 16 -14.70 1.54 6.70
C VAL A 16 -15.52 2.55 7.51
N THR A 17 -15.61 2.31 8.82
CA THR A 17 -16.36 3.15 9.76
C THR A 17 -15.75 4.56 9.91
N TYR A 18 -16.55 5.53 10.37
CA TYR A 18 -16.09 6.91 10.57
C TYR A 18 -14.97 7.02 11.63
N GLU A 19 -14.96 6.12 12.61
CA GLU A 19 -14.01 6.14 13.73
C GLU A 19 -12.65 5.56 13.31
N GLU A 20 -12.64 4.51 12.49
CA GLU A 20 -11.41 3.85 12.03
C GLU A 20 -10.77 4.58 10.84
N TYR A 21 -11.57 5.28 10.04
CA TYR A 21 -11.11 5.92 8.82
C TYR A 21 -9.91 6.87 9.00
N PRO A 22 -9.88 7.80 9.96
CA PRO A 22 -8.77 8.76 10.08
C PRO A 22 -7.42 8.07 10.36
N GLN A 23 -7.44 7.02 11.17
CA GLN A 23 -6.24 6.26 11.52
C GLN A 23 -5.74 5.45 10.33
N LEU A 24 -6.65 4.74 9.65
CA LEU A 24 -6.33 3.95 8.46
C LEU A 24 -5.90 4.83 7.28
N ALA A 25 -6.52 5.99 7.10
CA ALA A 25 -6.16 6.93 6.04
C ALA A 25 -4.75 7.47 6.22
N SER A 26 -4.37 7.85 7.45
CA SER A 26 -3.00 8.31 7.73
C SER A 26 -1.96 7.22 7.52
N LEU A 27 -2.27 5.96 7.86
CA LEU A 27 -1.38 4.83 7.62
C LEU A 27 -1.26 4.50 6.14
N ALA A 28 -2.38 4.44 5.42
CA ALA A 28 -2.40 4.21 3.99
C ALA A 28 -1.60 5.28 3.23
N GLU A 29 -1.70 6.55 3.64
CA GLU A 29 -0.91 7.64 3.07
C GLU A 29 0.60 7.39 3.26
N MET A 30 1.02 7.07 4.48
CA MET A 30 2.43 6.77 4.78
C MET A 30 2.96 5.57 3.96
N ILE A 31 2.18 4.49 3.86
CA ILE A 31 2.57 3.28 3.14
C ILE A 31 2.69 3.56 1.64
N VAL A 32 1.68 4.20 1.04
CA VAL A 32 1.67 4.53 -0.40
C VAL A 32 2.75 5.55 -0.74
N GLU A 33 2.97 6.54 0.13
CA GLU A 33 4.03 7.53 -0.03
C GLU A 33 5.42 6.91 0.02
N SER A 34 5.71 6.10 1.05
CA SER A 34 7.00 5.40 1.16
C SER A 34 7.26 4.48 -0.04
N PHE A 35 6.21 3.79 -0.51
CA PHE A 35 6.29 2.98 -1.72
C PHE A 35 6.56 3.81 -2.97
N ALA A 36 5.91 4.97 -3.13
CA ALA A 36 6.13 5.84 -4.28
C ALA A 36 7.54 6.44 -4.28
N GLN A 37 7.99 6.94 -3.13
CA GLN A 37 9.30 7.57 -2.94
C GLN A 37 10.46 6.61 -3.20
N ALA A 38 10.29 5.31 -2.97
CA ALA A 38 11.30 4.30 -3.31
C ALA A 38 11.67 4.22 -4.80
N TYR A 39 10.86 4.84 -5.68
CA TYR A 39 11.12 4.93 -7.12
C TYR A 39 11.52 6.33 -7.59
N LEU A 40 11.61 7.31 -6.69
CA LEU A 40 12.01 8.69 -7.00
C LEU A 40 13.52 8.86 -6.78
N SER A 41 14.10 9.84 -7.47
CA SER A 41 15.48 10.27 -7.20
C SER A 41 15.51 11.23 -6.01
N ASP A 42 16.65 11.39 -5.35
CA ASP A 42 16.80 12.35 -4.23
C ASP A 42 16.42 13.79 -4.61
N VAL A 43 16.54 14.14 -5.90
CA VAL A 43 16.21 15.48 -6.42
C VAL A 43 14.70 15.66 -6.61
N ASP A 44 13.98 14.57 -6.86
CA ASP A 44 12.54 14.55 -7.10
C ASP A 44 11.73 14.09 -5.86
N LEU A 45 12.41 13.93 -4.72
CA LEU A 45 11.81 13.44 -3.49
C LEU A 45 10.89 14.52 -2.91
N VAL A 46 9.60 14.39 -3.20
CA VAL A 46 8.55 15.29 -2.73
C VAL A 46 7.46 14.52 -2.00
N PRO A 47 6.69 15.18 -1.12
CA PRO A 47 5.53 14.55 -0.50
C PRO A 47 4.52 14.05 -1.53
N LEU A 48 3.75 13.01 -1.19
CA LEU A 48 2.74 12.44 -2.10
C LEU A 48 1.74 13.50 -2.63
N SER A 49 1.45 14.56 -1.86
CA SER A 49 0.61 15.70 -2.28
C SER A 49 1.18 16.55 -3.40
N GLU A 50 2.48 16.53 -3.58
CA GLU A 50 3.17 17.38 -4.55
C GLU A 50 3.48 16.63 -5.85
N LEU A 51 3.30 15.31 -5.86
CA LEU A 51 3.42 14.50 -7.07
C LEU A 51 2.28 14.79 -8.04
N GLN A 52 2.61 14.86 -9.34
CA GLN A 52 1.68 15.20 -10.42
C GLN A 52 0.67 14.07 -10.79
N GLY A 53 0.29 13.19 -9.85
CA GLY A 53 -0.52 11.99 -10.11
C GLY A 53 -1.75 11.86 -9.21
N ASP A 54 -2.74 11.11 -9.68
CA ASP A 54 -3.94 10.83 -8.88
C ASP A 54 -3.79 9.54 -8.08
N TYR A 55 -3.21 9.66 -6.89
CA TYR A 55 -3.01 8.53 -5.97
C TYR A 55 -4.23 8.21 -5.12
N ARG A 56 -5.36 8.94 -5.27
CA ARG A 56 -6.53 8.77 -4.40
C ARG A 56 -7.07 7.34 -4.43
N LYS A 57 -7.10 6.72 -5.62
CA LYS A 57 -7.53 5.31 -5.77
C LYS A 57 -6.57 4.32 -5.12
N ALA A 58 -5.27 4.60 -5.15
CA ALA A 58 -4.28 3.75 -4.47
C ALA A 58 -4.47 3.82 -2.95
N LEU A 59 -4.69 5.03 -2.42
CA LEU A 59 -5.00 5.23 -0.99
C LEU A 59 -6.28 4.53 -0.58
N CYS A 60 -7.38 4.66 -1.35
CA CYS A 60 -8.61 3.95 -1.02
C CYS A 60 -8.44 2.42 -1.01
N ALA A 61 -7.73 1.88 -2.01
CA ALA A 61 -7.46 0.44 -2.09
C ALA A 61 -6.58 -0.05 -0.93
N GLU A 62 -5.69 0.81 -0.42
CA GLU A 62 -4.86 0.51 0.75
C GLU A 62 -5.68 0.56 2.05
N ILE A 63 -6.56 1.55 2.20
CA ILE A 63 -7.47 1.66 3.36
C ILE A 63 -8.36 0.42 3.47
N ASP A 64 -8.96 -0.02 2.36
CA ASP A 64 -9.78 -1.23 2.33
C ASP A 64 -8.96 -2.47 2.67
N PHE A 65 -7.73 -2.56 2.16
CA PHE A 65 -6.84 -3.67 2.44
C PHE A 65 -6.48 -3.74 3.93
N LEU A 66 -5.99 -2.63 4.51
CA LEU A 66 -5.68 -2.52 5.94
C LEU A 66 -6.89 -2.91 6.79
N HIS A 67 -8.09 -2.44 6.45
CA HIS A 67 -9.31 -2.84 7.15
C HIS A 67 -9.56 -4.36 7.09
N THR A 68 -9.38 -4.98 5.92
CA THR A 68 -9.60 -6.44 5.75
C THR A 68 -8.58 -7.30 6.47
N ILE A 69 -7.35 -6.84 6.65
CA ILE A 69 -6.29 -7.65 7.26
C ILE A 69 -6.22 -7.51 8.79
N GLY A 70 -7.04 -6.66 9.40
CA GLY A 70 -7.09 -6.47 10.87
C GLY A 70 -6.89 -5.02 11.34
N GLY A 71 -6.98 -4.04 10.45
CA GLY A 71 -6.92 -2.62 10.77
C GLY A 71 -5.52 -2.13 11.14
N VAL A 72 -5.45 -1.19 12.08
CA VAL A 72 -4.21 -0.53 12.52
C VAL A 72 -3.21 -1.53 13.11
N ASP A 73 -3.68 -2.54 13.82
CA ASP A 73 -2.84 -3.55 14.47
C ASP A 73 -2.09 -4.42 13.44
N ALA A 74 -2.70 -4.65 12.27
CA ALA A 74 -2.08 -5.36 11.15
C ALA A 74 -0.86 -4.62 10.57
N ALA A 75 -0.89 -3.28 10.58
CA ALA A 75 0.10 -2.44 9.92
C ALA A 75 1.48 -2.47 10.59
N PHE A 76 1.54 -2.86 11.88
CA PHE A 76 2.77 -2.86 12.69
C PHE A 76 3.18 -4.26 13.18
N GLY A 77 2.71 -5.33 12.53
CA GLY A 77 3.05 -6.69 12.90
C GLY A 77 2.30 -7.22 14.12
N GLY A 78 1.14 -6.63 14.46
CA GLY A 78 0.23 -7.18 15.44
C GLY A 78 -0.29 -8.55 14.99
N GLN A 79 -0.25 -9.52 15.91
CA GLN A 79 -0.79 -10.86 15.68
C GLN A 79 -2.32 -10.77 15.47
N ASN A 80 -2.76 -10.64 14.23
CA ASN A 80 -4.17 -10.71 13.89
C ASN A 80 -4.68 -12.15 14.01
N GLN A 81 -5.99 -12.36 14.05
CA GLN A 81 -6.63 -13.68 14.20
C GLN A 81 -6.24 -14.73 13.13
N THR A 82 -5.53 -14.32 12.08
CA THR A 82 -4.81 -15.20 11.15
C THR A 82 -3.61 -15.92 11.77
N ASP A 83 -3.17 -15.51 12.96
CA ASP A 83 -2.09 -16.10 13.76
C ASP A 83 -2.61 -17.18 14.74
N LEU A 84 -3.75 -17.81 14.42
CA LEU A 84 -4.17 -19.08 15.00
C LEU A 84 -3.20 -20.19 14.54
N LYS A 85 -2.02 -20.23 15.16
CA LYS A 85 -0.90 -21.08 14.76
C LYS A 85 -1.16 -22.58 14.86
N THR A 86 -2.08 -23.04 15.71
CA THR A 86 -2.39 -24.47 15.81
C THR A 86 -3.71 -24.68 16.57
N LEU A 87 -4.67 -25.39 15.96
CA LEU A 87 -5.76 -26.02 16.70
C LEU A 87 -5.39 -27.48 16.91
N LYS A 88 -5.07 -27.86 18.16
CA LYS A 88 -4.91 -29.26 18.57
C LYS A 88 -6.21 -29.73 19.21
N THR A 89 -6.91 -30.64 18.52
CA THR A 89 -7.88 -31.55 19.15
C THR A 89 -7.25 -32.94 19.23
N GLU A 90 -7.74 -33.77 20.15
CA GLU A 90 -7.10 -35.03 20.59
C GLU A 90 -6.67 -35.99 19.45
N ASN A 91 -7.20 -35.84 18.23
CA ASN A 91 -6.89 -36.68 17.08
C ASN A 91 -6.54 -35.95 15.77
N PHE A 92 -6.48 -34.61 15.74
CA PHE A 92 -6.17 -33.84 14.52
C PHE A 92 -5.34 -32.58 14.83
N GLU A 93 -4.25 -32.39 14.08
CA GLU A 93 -3.42 -31.18 14.10
C GLU A 93 -3.54 -30.47 12.74
N PHE A 94 -4.15 -29.30 12.75
CA PHE A 94 -4.14 -28.39 11.59
C PHE A 94 -3.06 -27.34 11.80
N SER A 95 -1.96 -27.43 11.06
CA SER A 95 -0.94 -26.38 10.96
C SER A 95 -1.18 -25.56 9.69
N TYR A 96 -1.58 -24.30 9.84
CA TYR A 96 -1.47 -23.34 8.75
C TYR A 96 0.02 -23.04 8.57
N SER A 97 0.59 -23.47 7.44
CA SER A 97 1.99 -23.15 7.13
C SER A 97 2.14 -21.64 6.91
N ASP A 98 3.15 -21.04 7.55
CA ASP A 98 3.61 -19.63 7.50
C ASP A 98 3.99 -19.11 6.09
N ARG A 99 3.38 -19.62 5.02
CA ARG A 99 3.82 -19.39 3.65
C ARG A 99 3.11 -18.26 2.91
N LYS A 100 2.36 -17.40 3.60
CA LYS A 100 1.70 -16.25 2.96
C LYS A 100 2.00 -14.87 3.55
N GLN A 101 2.95 -14.77 4.50
CA GLN A 101 3.34 -13.47 5.05
C GLN A 101 4.18 -12.60 4.11
N ASN A 102 4.65 -13.09 2.95
CA ASN A 102 5.73 -12.38 2.23
C ASN A 102 5.39 -11.87 0.81
N GLU A 103 4.14 -11.96 0.33
CA GLU A 103 3.82 -11.52 -1.05
C GLU A 103 3.25 -10.09 -1.13
N SER A 104 2.64 -9.59 -0.05
CA SER A 104 2.05 -8.24 0.03
C SER A 104 2.90 -7.24 0.81
N ASP A 105 4.05 -7.64 1.33
CA ASP A 105 4.81 -6.78 2.25
C ASP A 105 5.83 -5.91 1.48
N PHE A 106 5.80 -4.61 1.75
CA PHE A 106 6.81 -3.65 1.33
C PHE A 106 7.55 -3.12 2.56
N ASN A 107 8.84 -3.48 2.70
CA ASN A 107 9.67 -3.10 3.86
C ASN A 107 9.06 -3.42 5.23
N GLY A 108 8.32 -4.53 5.34
CA GLY A 108 7.64 -4.94 6.57
C GLY A 108 6.32 -4.21 6.85
N MET A 109 5.84 -3.41 5.89
CA MET A 109 4.50 -2.82 5.91
C MET A 109 3.59 -3.58 4.94
N PRO A 110 2.34 -3.89 5.32
CA PRO A 110 1.39 -4.47 4.39
C PRO A 110 1.07 -3.46 3.29
N LEU A 111 1.16 -3.88 2.03
CA LEU A 111 0.80 -3.07 0.86
C LEU A 111 -0.15 -3.89 -0.03
N SER A 112 -1.32 -3.32 -0.30
CA SER A 112 -2.31 -3.91 -1.21
C SER A 112 -1.70 -4.12 -2.60
N PRO A 113 -1.84 -5.32 -3.21
CA PRO A 113 -1.43 -5.55 -4.59
C PRO A 113 -2.12 -4.58 -5.58
N ILE A 114 -3.34 -4.14 -5.26
CA ILE A 114 -4.09 -3.17 -6.06
C ILE A 114 -3.49 -1.77 -5.88
N ALA A 115 -3.25 -1.34 -4.63
CA ALA A 115 -2.61 -0.05 -4.36
C ALA A 115 -1.24 0.03 -5.04
N ARG A 116 -0.43 -1.03 -4.92
CA ARG A 116 0.86 -1.17 -5.61
C ARG A 116 0.74 -0.96 -7.12
N SER A 117 -0.20 -1.67 -7.76
CA SER A 117 -0.40 -1.57 -9.22
C SER A 117 -0.82 -0.16 -9.64
N LEU A 118 -1.72 0.47 -8.88
CA LEU A 118 -2.19 1.84 -9.15
C LEU A 118 -1.07 2.87 -8.97
N THR A 119 -0.29 2.78 -7.88
CA THR A 119 0.84 3.67 -7.62
C THR A 119 1.90 3.54 -8.72
N LEU A 120 2.25 2.33 -9.14
CA LEU A 120 3.16 2.10 -10.27
C LEU A 120 2.58 2.64 -11.59
N SER A 121 1.26 2.56 -11.80
CA SER A 121 0.62 3.12 -12.98
C SER A 121 0.76 4.64 -13.04
N GLU A 122 0.51 5.34 -11.93
CA GLU A 122 0.67 6.79 -11.84
C GLU A 122 2.14 7.21 -12.02
N LEU A 123 3.08 6.52 -11.36
CA LEU A 123 4.51 6.78 -11.54
C LEU A 123 5.00 6.53 -12.98
N ARG A 124 4.41 5.55 -13.70
CA ARG A 124 4.69 5.34 -15.13
C ARG A 124 4.18 6.49 -15.99
N LYS A 125 2.98 7.00 -15.70
CA LYS A 125 2.42 8.16 -16.44
C LYS A 125 3.29 9.41 -16.27
N GLN A 126 3.87 9.59 -15.08
CA GLN A 126 4.79 10.68 -14.78
C GLN A 126 6.20 10.47 -15.36
N GLY A 127 6.51 9.26 -15.87
CA GLY A 127 7.78 8.95 -16.50
C GLY A 127 8.86 8.39 -15.57
N TYR A 128 8.64 8.38 -14.25
CA TYR A 128 9.59 7.86 -13.25
C TYR A 128 9.94 6.37 -13.44
N LEU A 129 9.00 5.60 -13.99
CA LEU A 129 9.17 4.16 -14.24
C LEU A 129 9.36 3.82 -15.72
N SER A 130 9.52 4.82 -16.58
CA SER A 130 9.76 4.55 -18.00
C SER A 130 11.18 4.01 -18.18
N LEU A 131 11.32 2.88 -18.86
CA LEU A 131 12.59 2.37 -19.40
C LEU A 131 13.10 3.26 -20.55
N LYS A 132 12.90 4.58 -20.49
CA LYS A 132 13.84 5.50 -21.14
C LYS A 132 15.10 5.48 -20.30
N VAL A 133 15.78 4.33 -20.35
CA VAL A 133 17.22 4.27 -20.24
C VAL A 133 17.71 5.44 -21.07
N ASN A 134 18.46 6.34 -20.44
CA ASN A 134 19.30 7.32 -21.09
C ASN A 134 20.38 6.59 -21.94
N GLN A 135 19.97 5.72 -22.87
CA GLN A 135 20.80 5.17 -23.94
C GLN A 135 21.10 6.24 -24.99
N CYS A 136 20.46 7.41 -24.92
CA CYS A 136 20.74 8.56 -25.78
C CYS A 136 21.66 9.63 -25.17
N LEU A 137 22.27 9.44 -23.98
CA LEU A 137 23.15 10.45 -23.37
C LEU A 137 24.60 10.00 -23.12
N ARG A 138 25.12 9.07 -23.94
CA ARG A 138 26.58 8.82 -24.07
C ARG A 138 26.99 8.42 -25.50
N ARG A 139 26.48 9.12 -26.51
CA ARG A 139 27.02 9.07 -27.88
C ARG A 139 27.14 10.46 -28.50
N GLU A 140 27.63 11.43 -27.73
CA GLU A 140 28.26 12.63 -28.28
C GLU A 140 29.46 12.98 -27.38
N CYS A 141 30.61 12.41 -27.73
CA CYS A 141 31.97 12.91 -27.53
C CYS A 141 32.80 12.36 -28.69
#